data_AF-A0A380EIH9-F1
#
_entry.id   AF-A0A380EIH9-F1
#
_cell.length_a   1.000
_cell.length_b   1.000
_cell.length_c   1.000
_cell.angle_alpha   90.00
_cell.angle_beta   90.00
_cell.angle_gamma   90.00
#
_symmetry.space_group_name_H-M   'P 1'
#
loop_
_entity.id
_entity.type
_entity.pdbx_description
1 polymer ?
#
loop_
_entity_poly.entity_id
_entity_poly.type
_entity_poly.pdbx_seq_one_letter_code
_entity_poly.pdbx_strand_id
1 'polypeptide(L)' 'MAVFKVFYQHNRDEVIVRENTQSLYVEAQTEEQVRRYLKDRNFNIELSLN' A
#
# COMPACT_ATOMS: atom_id res chain seq x y z
N MET A 1 13.93 -0.52 12.27
CA MET A 1 13.54 -0.71 10.86
C MET A 1 12.70 -1.97 10.77
N ALA A 2 11.58 -1.90 10.08
CA ALA A 2 10.68 -3.02 9.87
C ALA A 2 10.29 -3.10 8.39
N VAL A 3 9.92 -4.30 7.95
CA VAL A 3 9.36 -4.52 6.61
C VAL A 3 7.84 -4.51 6.71
N PHE A 4 7.21 -3.57 6.01
CA PHE A 4 5.75 -3.44 5.94
C PHE A 4 5.24 -4.14 4.69
N LYS A 5 4.26 -5.03 4.86
CA LYS A 5 3.48 -5.55 3.73
C LYS A 5 2.33 -4.57 3.45
N VAL A 6 2.28 -4.07 2.22
CA VAL A 6 1.28 -3.10 1.79
C VAL A 6 0.40 -3.74 0.74
N PHE A 7 -0.91 -3.71 0.94
CA PHE A 7 -1.88 -4.12 -0.07
C PHE A 7 -2.33 -2.91 -0.88
N TYR A 8 -2.47 -3.07 -2.19
CA TYR A 8 -2.84 -1.96 -3.05
C TYR A 8 -3.50 -2.42 -4.34
N GLN A 9 -4.22 -1.51 -4.99
CA GLN A 9 -4.72 -1.65 -6.36
C GLN A 9 -4.20 -0.52 -7.23
N HIS A 10 -3.93 -0.81 -8.50
CA HIS A 10 -3.24 0.10 -9.43
C HIS A 10 -4.06 1.32 -9.87
N ASN A 11 -5.39 1.23 -9.77
CA ASN A 11 -6.30 2.28 -10.20
C ASN A 11 -7.12 2.76 -9.01
N ARG A 12 -6.99 4.04 -8.65
CA ARG A 12 -7.75 4.69 -7.57
C ARG A 12 -9.23 4.86 -7.89
N ASP A 13 -9.59 4.90 -9.17
CA ASP A 13 -10.97 5.11 -9.61
C ASP A 13 -11.73 3.79 -9.80
N GLU A 14 -11.06 2.65 -9.63
CA GLU A 14 -11.68 1.33 -9.73
C GLU A 14 -12.31 0.91 -8.39
N VAL A 15 -13.43 0.19 -8.48
CA VAL A 15 -14.04 -0.45 -7.32
C VAL A 15 -13.07 -1.50 -6.76
N ILE A 16 -12.93 -1.57 -5.44
CA ILE A 16 -12.03 -2.52 -4.79
C ILE A 16 -12.54 -3.95 -5.00
N VAL A 17 -11.84 -4.71 -5.85
CA VAL A 17 -12.09 -6.15 -6.11
C VAL A 17 -10.94 -6.97 -5.53
N ARG A 18 -11.21 -7.95 -4.65
CA ARG A 18 -10.16 -8.68 -3.90
C ARG A 18 -9.11 -9.34 -4.80
N GLU A 19 -9.56 -9.81 -5.96
CA GLU A 19 -8.75 -10.46 -6.98
C GLU A 19 -7.73 -9.51 -7.62
N ASN A 20 -8.02 -8.20 -7.62
CA ASN A 20 -7.13 -7.16 -8.15
C ASN A 20 -6.17 -6.60 -7.08
N THR A 21 -6.32 -7.02 -5.82
CA THR A 21 -5.44 -6.58 -4.73
C THR A 21 -4.05 -7.21 -4.87
N GLN A 22 -3.05 -6.36 -5.02
CA GLN A 22 -1.65 -6.73 -5.07
C GLN A 22 -0.97 -6.43 -3.75
N SER A 23 0.26 -6.94 -3.58
CA SER A 23 1.08 -6.63 -2.41
C SER A 23 2.48 -6.20 -2.78
N LEU A 24 3.05 -5.30 -1.99
CA LEU A 24 4.45 -4.90 -2.06
C LEU A 24 5.04 -4.84 -0.64
N TYR A 25 6.37 -4.87 -0.55
CA TYR A 25 7.09 -4.82 0.72
C TYR A 25 7.89 -3.51 0.79
N VAL A 26 7.77 -2.77 1.88
CA VAL A 26 8.46 -1.49 2.10
C VAL A 26 9.24 -1.54 3.40
N GLU A 27 10.54 -1.26 3.34
CA GLU A 27 11.32 -1.02 4.54
C GLU A 27 11.09 0.41 5.04
N ALA A 28 10.62 0.56 6.27
CA ALA A 28 10.39 1.86 6.89
C ALA A 28 10.52 1.78 8.42
N GLN A 29 10.47 2.93 9.08
CA GLN A 29 10.40 3.00 10.54
C GLN A 29 8.96 3.15 11.05
N THR A 30 8.07 3.76 10.26
CA THR A 30 6.67 4.01 10.62
C THR A 30 5.77 3.85 9.40
N GLU A 31 4.47 3.62 9.63
CA GLU A 31 3.48 3.59 8.56
C GLU A 31 3.38 4.92 7.81
N GLU A 32 3.57 6.04 8.51
CA GLU A 32 3.53 7.35 7.88
C GLU A 32 4.62 7.49 6.82
N GLN A 33 5.82 6.97 7.09
CA GLN A 33 6.89 6.92 6.09
C GLN A 33 6.49 6.07 4.88
N VAL A 34 5.83 4.92 5.09
CA VAL A 34 5.29 4.08 4.01
C VAL A 34 4.26 4.85 3.18
N ARG A 35 3.32 5.54 3.82
CA ARG A 35 2.28 6.32 3.13
C ARG A 35 2.87 7.50 2.34
N ARG A 36 3.85 8.21 2.90
CA ARG A 36 4.56 9.30 2.20
C ARG A 36 5.32 8.76 0.98
N TYR A 37 6.00 7.62 1.11
CA TYR A 37 6.73 6.99 0.01
C TYR A 37 5.81 6.57 -1.15
N LEU A 38 4.58 6.12 -0.85
CA LEU A 38 3.63 5.64 -1.84
C LEU A 38 2.65 6.72 -2.34
N LYS A 39 2.74 7.96 -1.84
CA LYS A 39 1.75 9.03 -2.09
C LYS A 39 1.55 9.32 -3.57
N ASP A 40 2.66 9.39 -4.32
CA ASP A 40 2.69 9.76 -5.74
C ASP A 40 2.41 8.58 -6.67
N ARG A 41 2.25 7.37 -6.14
CA ARG A 41 1.73 6.25 -6.91
C ARG A 41 0.23 6.41 -7.05
N ASN A 42 -0.35 6.14 -8.21
CA ASN A 42 -1.80 6.16 -8.40
C ASN A 42 -2.50 4.95 -7.77
N PHE A 43 -2.08 4.55 -6.56
CA PHE A 43 -2.55 3.33 -5.90
C PHE A 43 -3.71 3.60 -4.96
N ASN A 44 -4.73 2.74 -5.01
CA ASN A 44 -5.69 2.61 -3.92
C ASN A 44 -5.03 1.74 -2.83
N ILE A 45 -4.61 2.34 -1.72
CA ILE A 45 -3.75 1.69 -0.71
C ILE A 45 -4.59 1.20 0.46
N GLU A 46 -4.51 -0.09 0.76
CA GLU A 46 -5.02 -0.67 2.01
C GLU A 46 -3.82 -1.17 2.83
N LEU A 47 -3.58 -0.54 3.98
CA LEU A 47 -2.51 -0.94 4.87
C LEU A 47 -3.08 -1.84 5.96
N SER A 48 -2.61 -3.09 6.04
CA SER A 48 -2.90 -3.97 7.17
C SER A 48 -1.76 -3.87 8.18
N LEU A 49 -2.06 -3.34 9.35
CA LEU A 49 -1.21 -3.48 10.52
C LEU A 49 -1.47 -4.84 11.15
N ASN A 50 -0.40 -5.54 11.49
CA ASN A 50 -0.44 -6.67 12.41
C ASN A 50 0.48 -6.35 13.57
#